data_AF-A0A256FPF0-F1
#
_entry.id   AF-A0A256FPF0-F1
#
_cell.length_a   1.000
_cell.length_b   1.000
_cell.length_c   1.000
_cell.angle_alpha   90.00
_cell.angle_beta   90.00
_cell.angle_gamma   90.00
#
_symmetry.space_group_name_H-M   'P 1'
#
loop_
_entity.id
_entity.type
_entity.pdbx_description
1 polymer ?
#
loop_
_entity_poly.entity_id
_entity_poly.type
_entity_poly.pdbx_seq_one_letter_code
_entity_poly.pdbx_strand_id
1 'polypeptide(L)'
;MMQAQSDYPHSSSPSYTENGKSRGTIGSLLADVETAKQTANESLRRAQSAPLPHIADNTIFIALFDRHLSDRELLFSKIRQLDDAKALLRA
;
A
#
# COMPACT_ATOMS: atom_id res chain seq x y z
N MET A 1 -63.31 -6.90 7.38
CA MET A 1 -62.21 -6.27 6.63
C MET A 1 -60.90 -6.69 7.27
N MET A 2 -60.00 -7.29 6.50
CA MET A 2 -58.71 -7.81 6.94
C MET A 2 -57.65 -6.69 6.98
N GLN A 3 -56.83 -6.64 8.02
CA GLN A 3 -55.52 -5.96 7.97
C GLN A 3 -54.49 -6.89 8.60
N ALA A 4 -53.77 -7.62 7.74
CA ALA A 4 -52.56 -8.34 8.10
C ALA A 4 -51.39 -7.35 7.98
N GLN A 5 -50.81 -6.96 9.11
CA GLN A 5 -49.56 -6.20 9.14
C GLN A 5 -48.42 -7.15 8.78
N SER A 6 -47.79 -6.96 7.62
CA SER A 6 -46.58 -7.70 7.27
C SER A 6 -45.38 -7.03 7.91
N ASP A 7 -44.85 -7.64 8.97
CA ASP A 7 -43.54 -7.31 9.52
C ASP A 7 -42.45 -7.88 8.61
N TYR A 8 -42.11 -7.14 7.55
CA TYR A 8 -40.90 -7.41 6.79
C TYR A 8 -39.70 -6.87 7.58
N PRO A 9 -38.73 -7.70 8.02
CA PRO A 9 -37.49 -7.17 8.55
C PRO A 9 -36.74 -6.47 7.41
N HIS A 10 -36.42 -5.20 7.60
CA HIS A 10 -35.48 -4.48 6.75
C HIS A 10 -34.11 -5.15 6.83
N SER A 11 -33.88 -6.11 5.94
CA SER A 11 -32.56 -6.64 5.63
C SER A 11 -31.71 -5.48 5.11
N SER A 12 -30.94 -4.90 6.02
CA SER A 12 -29.96 -3.87 5.71
C SER A 12 -28.87 -4.55 4.90
N SER A 13 -29.01 -4.50 3.57
CA SER A 13 -28.15 -5.18 2.61
C SER A 13 -26.68 -4.76 2.84
N PRO A 14 -25.82 -5.64 3.38
CA PRO A 14 -24.45 -5.28 3.81
C PRO A 14 -23.55 -4.82 2.65
N SER A 15 -23.90 -5.27 1.44
CA SER A 15 -23.09 -5.20 0.22
C SER A 15 -22.72 -3.80 -0.25
N TYR A 16 -23.53 -2.77 0.03
CA TYR A 16 -23.23 -1.41 -0.40
C TYR A 16 -22.15 -0.75 0.48
N THR A 17 -22.21 -1.00 1.79
CA THR A 17 -21.27 -0.36 2.74
C THR A 17 -19.89 -1.01 2.70
N GLU A 18 -19.82 -2.32 2.47
CA GLU A 18 -18.56 -3.06 2.33
C GLU A 18 -17.83 -2.68 1.05
N ASN A 19 -18.54 -2.55 -0.07
CA ASN A 19 -17.95 -2.09 -1.33
C ASN A 19 -17.35 -0.68 -1.24
N GLY A 20 -18.03 0.25 -0.55
CA GLY A 20 -17.51 1.60 -0.31
C GLY A 20 -16.22 1.59 0.52
N LYS A 21 -16.17 0.78 1.57
CA LYS A 21 -14.98 0.59 2.42
C LYS A 21 -13.82 0.00 1.63
N SER A 22 -14.05 -1.08 0.88
CA SER A 22 -13.01 -1.75 0.07
C SER A 22 -12.40 -0.81 -0.98
N ARG A 23 -13.21 0.05 -1.62
CA ARG A 23 -12.72 1.06 -2.56
C ARG A 23 -11.89 2.15 -1.87
N GLY A 24 -12.30 2.58 -0.67
CA GLY A 24 -11.53 3.51 0.15
C GLY A 24 -10.17 2.94 0.55
N THR A 25 -10.14 1.67 0.98
CA THR A 25 -8.90 0.95 1.32
C THR A 25 -7.96 0.84 0.12
N ILE A 26 -8.46 0.49 -1.07
CA ILE A 26 -7.66 0.45 -2.29
C ILE A 26 -7.08 1.83 -2.63
N GLY A 27 -7.88 2.90 -2.48
CA GLY A 27 -7.42 4.27 -2.69
C GLY A 27 -6.26 4.65 -1.76
N SER A 28 -6.37 4.32 -0.47
CA SER A 28 -5.30 4.54 0.50
C SER A 28 -4.04 3.73 0.16
N LEU A 29 -4.20 2.46 -0.23
CA LEU A 29 -3.06 1.60 -0.58
C LEU A 29 -2.34 2.06 -1.86
N LEU A 30 -3.06 2.64 -2.82
CA LEU A 30 -2.45 3.28 -4.00
C LEU A 30 -1.58 4.48 -3.60
N ALA A 31 -2.07 5.33 -2.69
CA ALA A 31 -1.29 6.45 -2.17
C ALA A 31 -0.04 5.96 -1.43
N ASP A 32 -0.18 4.95 -0.57
CA ASP A 32 0.94 4.31 0.14
C ASP A 32 2.00 3.76 -0.82
N VAL A 33 1.58 3.10 -1.91
CA VAL A 33 2.49 2.56 -2.93
C VAL A 33 3.28 3.69 -3.61
N GLU A 34 2.63 4.78 -4.01
CA GLU A 34 3.33 5.90 -4.63
C GLU A 34 4.29 6.60 -3.67
N THR A 35 3.91 6.77 -2.39
CA THR A 35 4.82 7.28 -1.37
C THR A 35 6.02 6.35 -1.17
N ALA A 36 5.81 5.05 -1.01
CA ALA A 36 6.90 4.08 -0.84
C ALA A 36 7.84 4.04 -2.05
N LYS A 37 7.29 4.18 -3.26
CA LYS A 37 8.07 4.27 -4.51
C LYS A 37 8.92 5.53 -4.56
N GLN A 38 8.37 6.68 -4.18
CA GLN A 38 9.15 7.92 -4.06
C GLN A 38 10.28 7.77 -3.05
N THR A 39 10.02 7.18 -1.89
CA THR A 39 11.04 6.93 -0.86
C THR A 39 12.15 6.00 -1.37
N ALA A 40 11.81 4.89 -2.01
CA ALA A 40 12.78 3.93 -2.56
C ALA A 40 13.65 4.54 -3.68
N ASN A 41 13.05 5.40 -4.53
CA ASN A 41 13.78 6.12 -5.57
C ASN A 41 14.75 7.16 -4.99
N GLU A 42 14.30 7.90 -3.96
CA GLU A 42 15.14 8.89 -3.30
C GLU A 42 16.31 8.25 -2.54
N SER A 43 16.09 7.11 -1.86
CA SER A 43 17.18 6.38 -1.21
C SER A 43 18.18 5.79 -2.21
N LEU A 44 17.71 5.30 -3.36
CA LEU A 44 18.59 4.87 -4.46
C LEU A 44 19.44 6.03 -4.98
N ARG A 45 18.81 7.19 -5.24
CA ARG A 45 19.51 8.39 -5.72
C ARG A 45 20.61 8.82 -4.75
N ARG A 46 20.35 8.75 -3.44
CA ARG A 46 21.35 9.05 -2.40
C ARG A 46 22.51 8.06 -2.42
N ALA A 47 22.22 6.75 -2.48
CA ALA A 47 23.25 5.73 -2.57
C ALA A 47 24.14 5.91 -3.82
N GLN A 48 23.53 6.24 -4.97
CA GLN A 48 24.26 6.51 -6.21
C GLN A 48 25.09 7.80 -6.18
N SER A 49 24.68 8.79 -5.38
CA SER A 49 25.43 10.04 -5.19
C SER A 49 26.57 9.92 -4.18
N ALA A 50 26.74 8.76 -3.53
CA ALA A 50 27.81 8.56 -2.57
C ALA A 50 29.19 8.66 -3.24
N PRO A 51 30.20 9.24 -2.57
CA PRO A 51 31.56 9.28 -3.09
C PRO A 51 32.07 7.87 -3.44
N LEU A 52 32.78 7.77 -4.56
CA LEU A 52 33.37 6.51 -4.99
C LEU A 52 34.43 6.04 -3.97
N PRO A 53 34.63 4.72 -3.80
CA PRO A 53 35.45 4.12 -2.74
C PRO A 53 36.94 4.50 -2.77
N HIS A 54 37.40 5.18 -3.83
CA HIS A 54 38.75 5.75 -3.91
C HIS A 54 38.92 7.06 -3.13
N ILE A 55 37.82 7.63 -2.60
CA ILE A 55 37.78 8.96 -1.96
C ILE A 55 37.38 8.85 -0.47
N ALA A 56 36.75 7.75 -0.04
CA ALA A 56 36.40 7.46 1.35
C ALA A 56 36.24 5.94 1.56
N ASP A 57 36.40 5.46 2.79
CA ASP A 57 35.99 4.10 3.15
C ASP A 57 34.54 3.88 2.70
N ASN A 58 34.29 2.78 1.98
CA ASN A 58 33.01 2.48 1.30
C ASN A 58 31.80 2.31 2.25
N THR A 59 31.96 2.64 3.54
CA THR A 59 30.97 2.49 4.60
C THR A 59 29.75 3.39 4.38
N ILE A 60 29.92 4.57 3.79
CA ILE A 60 28.82 5.49 3.48
C ILE A 60 27.90 4.90 2.42
N PHE A 61 28.46 4.39 1.32
CA PHE A 61 27.67 3.74 0.27
C PHE A 61 26.94 2.52 0.81
N ILE A 62 27.62 1.67 1.59
CA ILE A 62 27.00 0.47 2.19
C ILE A 62 25.79 0.86 3.04
N ALA A 63 25.93 1.84 3.94
CA ALA A 63 24.82 2.28 4.79
C ALA A 63 23.65 2.87 3.97
N LEU A 64 23.93 3.65 2.92
CA LEU A 64 22.90 4.19 2.03
C LEU A 64 22.23 3.10 1.20
N PHE A 65 22.97 2.09 0.77
CA PHE A 65 22.44 0.98 -0.01
C PHE A 65 21.59 0.05 0.85
N ASP A 66 21.99 -0.26 2.08
CA ASP A 66 21.18 -1.03 3.04
C ASP A 66 19.86 -0.32 3.35
N ARG A 67 19.91 1.02 3.47
CA ARG A 67 18.70 1.82 3.59
C ARG A 67 17.80 1.68 2.37
N HIS A 68 18.37 1.77 1.17
CA HIS A 68 17.62 1.56 -0.07
C HIS A 68 16.98 0.16 -0.14
N LEU A 69 17.68 -0.89 0.25
CA LEU A 69 17.12 -2.25 0.29
C LEU A 69 15.90 -2.33 1.21
N SER A 70 15.96 -1.68 2.38
CA SER A 70 14.84 -1.61 3.33
C SER A 70 13.65 -0.84 2.77
N ASP A 71 13.88 0.31 2.14
CA ASP A 71 12.81 1.11 1.50
C ASP A 71 12.18 0.36 0.32
N ARG A 72 12.97 -0.43 -0.42
CA ARG A 72 12.48 -1.26 -1.53
C ARG A 72 11.63 -2.43 -1.03
N GLU A 73 12.00 -3.06 0.08
CA GLU A 73 11.17 -4.10 0.69
C GLU A 73 9.82 -3.54 1.16
N LEU A 74 9.81 -2.32 1.72
CA LEU A 74 8.57 -1.64 2.08
C LEU A 74 7.68 -1.39 0.85
N LEU A 75 8.25 -0.96 -0.28
CA LEU A 75 7.50 -0.81 -1.53
C LEU A 75 6.85 -2.14 -1.95
N PHE A 76 7.61 -3.24 -1.96
CA PHE A 76 7.04 -4.55 -2.31
C PHE A 76 5.97 -5.02 -1.33
N SER A 77 6.12 -4.73 -0.03
CA SER A 77 5.09 -5.01 0.96
C SER A 77 3.78 -4.25 0.65
N LYS A 78 3.86 -2.97 0.29
CA LYS A 78 2.69 -2.16 -0.07
C LYS A 78 2.02 -2.61 -1.38
N ILE A 79 2.80 -3.01 -2.38
CA ILE A 79 2.27 -3.60 -3.62
C ILE A 79 1.49 -4.89 -3.32
N ARG A 80 2.05 -5.77 -2.49
CA ARG A 80 1.36 -7.01 -2.07
C ARG A 80 0.03 -6.72 -1.36
N GLN A 81 0.02 -5.78 -0.42
CA GLN A 81 -1.22 -5.36 0.27
C GLN A 81 -2.28 -4.82 -0.70
N LEU A 82 -1.85 -4.04 -1.70
CA LEU A 82 -2.75 -3.53 -2.74
C LEU A 82 -3.33 -4.66 -3.59
N ASP A 83 -2.51 -5.64 -3.97
CA ASP A 83 -2.96 -6.77 -4.77
C ASP A 83 -3.92 -7.67 -4.00
N ASP A 84 -3.65 -7.92 -2.72
CA ASP A 84 -4.56 -8.65 -1.82
C ASP A 84 -5.92 -7.93 -1.70
N ALA A 85 -5.92 -6.60 -1.51
CA ALA A 85 -7.15 -5.81 -1.42
C ALA A 85 -7.95 -5.84 -2.73
N LYS A 86 -7.28 -5.82 -3.89
CA LYS A 86 -7.92 -5.96 -5.21
C LYS A 86 -8.47 -7.36 -5.43
N ALA A 87 -7.79 -8.40 -4.94
CA ALA A 87 -8.27 -9.78 -5.03
C ALA A 87 -9.54 -9.97 -4.21
N LEU A 88 -9.57 -9.44 -2.98
CA LEU A 88 -10.74 -9.49 -2.09
C LEU A 88 -11.97 -8.76 -2.66
N LEU A 89 -11.77 -7.67 -3.41
CA LEU A 89 -12.90 -6.96 -4.06
C LEU A 89 -13.51 -7.75 -5.24
N ARG A 90 -12.74 -8.65 -5.85
CA ARG A 90 -13.17 -9.45 -7.01
C ARG A 90 -13.78 -10.80 -6.63
N ALA A 91 -13.47 -11.29 -5.43
CA ALA A 91 -13.97 -12.55 -4.86
C ALA A 91 -15.43 -12.39 -4.42
#